data_AF-A0A0F9EK28-F1
#
_entry.id   AF-A0A0F9EK28-F1
#
_cell.length_a   1.000
_cell.length_b   1.000
_cell.length_c   1.000
_cell.angle_alpha   90.00
_cell.angle_beta   90.00
_cell.angle_gamma   90.00
#
_symmetry.space_group_name_H-M   'P 1'
#
loop_
_entity.id
_entity.type
_entity.pdbx_description
1 polymer ?
#
loop_
_entity_poly.entity_id
_entity_poly.type
_entity_poly.pdbx_seq_one_letter_code
_entity_poly.pdbx_strand_id
1 'polypeptide(L)' 'MITVVLNGEQIVEMDLNRWTEVGKNPDGTTNKFRKPLKDFARTGYIGFQDHGRPVWYRNVRVKRLD' A
#
# COMPACT_ATOMS: atom_id res chain seq x y z
N MET A 1 2.44 -10.12 -1.34
CA MET A 1 1.05 -9.98 -0.88
C MET A 1 0.98 -8.82 0.11
N ILE A 2 -0.08 -8.00 0.02
CA ILE A 2 -0.40 -6.93 0.97
C ILE A 2 -1.88 -7.09 1.35
N THR A 3 -2.17 -7.06 2.64
CA THR A 3 -3.53 -7.09 3.17
C THR A 3 -3.79 -5.85 4.02
N VAL A 4 -5.02 -5.34 3.99
CA VAL A 4 -5.47 -4.25 4.86
C VAL A 4 -6.72 -4.72 5.60
N VAL A 5 -6.66 -4.66 6.93
CA VAL A 5 -7.77 -4.94 7.83
C VAL A 5 -8.18 -3.65 8.52
N LEU A 6 -9.46 -3.31 8.43
CA LEU A 6 -10.05 -2.14 9.08
C LEU A 6 -11.23 -2.61 9.93
N ASN A 7 -11.27 -2.22 11.20
CA ASN A 7 -12.32 -2.61 12.15
C ASN A 7 -12.58 -4.13 12.25
N GLY A 8 -11.55 -4.94 12.06
CA GLY A 8 -11.64 -6.41 12.14
C GLY A 8 -12.03 -7.10 10.82
N GLU A 9 -12.27 -6.34 9.75
CA GLU A 9 -12.64 -6.87 8.44
C GLU A 9 -11.52 -6.66 7.42
N GLN A 10 -11.20 -7.70 6.64
CA GLN A 10 -10.26 -7.58 5.52
C GLN A 10 -10.93 -6.87 4.35
N ILE A 11 -10.47 -5.66 4.05
CA ILE A 11 -11.04 -4.81 2.99
C ILE A 11 -10.17 -4.75 1.73
N VAL A 12 -8.89 -5.13 1.83
CA VAL A 12 -7.98 -5.18 0.69
C VAL A 12 -7.11 -6.43 0.76
N GLU A 13 -6.97 -7.08 -0.39
CA GLU A 13 -5.96 -8.09 -0.68
C GLU A 13 -5.31 -7.76 -2.02
N MET A 14 -3.98 -7.66 -2.04
CA MET A 14 -3.25 -7.17 -3.21
C MET A 14 -1.93 -7.90 -3.42
N ASP A 15 -1.78 -8.51 -4.60
CA ASP A 15 -0.48 -8.94 -5.12
C ASP A 15 0.11 -7.87 -6.05
N LEU A 16 1.10 -7.13 -5.57
CA LEU A 16 1.81 -6.10 -6.34
C LEU A 16 2.51 -6.64 -7.59
N ASN A 17 2.77 -7.95 -7.69
CA ASN A 17 3.36 -8.52 -8.90
C ASN A 17 2.44 -8.42 -10.12
N ARG A 18 1.13 -8.20 -9.90
CA ARG A 18 0.14 -8.02 -10.97
C ARG A 18 0.18 -6.62 -11.61
N TRP A 19 0.81 -5.62 -10.99
CA TRP A 19 0.95 -4.27 -11.55
C TRP A 19 2.23 -4.18 -12.41
N THR A 20 2.14 -4.74 -13.62
CA THR A 20 3.26 -4.88 -14.57
C THR A 20 3.46 -3.67 -15.49
N GLU A 21 2.42 -2.85 -15.69
CA GLU A 21 2.42 -1.72 -16.61
C GLU A 21 2.54 -0.36 -15.88
N VAL A 22 3.22 0.60 -16.51
CA VAL A 22 3.29 1.99 -16.03
C VAL A 22 1.92 2.64 -16.15
N GLY A 23 1.49 3.36 -15.12
CA GLY A 23 0.27 4.17 -15.17
C GLY A 23 -1.03 3.37 -15.24
N LYS A 24 -1.02 2.05 -15.01
CA LYS A 24 -2.21 1.19 -15.11
C LYS A 24 -2.33 0.20 -13.96
N ASN A 25 -3.57 -0.08 -13.61
CA ASN A 25 -3.97 -1.17 -12.71
C ASN A 25 -4.22 -2.47 -13.50
N PRO A 26 -4.26 -3.63 -12.82
CA PRO A 26 -4.52 -4.92 -13.46
C PRO A 26 -5.88 -5.04 -14.15
N ASP A 27 -6.85 -4.22 -13.75
CA ASP A 27 -8.17 -4.12 -14.38
C ASP A 27 -8.20 -3.17 -15.60
N GLY A 28 -7.06 -2.61 -15.98
CA GLY A 28 -6.90 -1.68 -17.09
C GLY A 28 -7.17 -0.22 -16.76
N THR A 29 -7.64 0.11 -15.55
CA THR A 29 -7.87 1.51 -15.14
C THR A 29 -6.56 2.27 -14.93
N THR A 30 -6.57 3.58 -15.14
CA THR A 30 -5.37 4.43 -15.00
C THR A 30 -4.98 4.61 -13.53
N ASN A 31 -3.67 4.63 -13.25
CA ASN A 31 -3.11 5.09 -11.99
C ASN A 31 -2.00 6.16 -12.22
N LYS A 32 -1.60 6.82 -11.14
CA LYS A 32 -0.68 7.97 -11.19
C LYS A 32 0.82 7.61 -11.23
N PHE A 33 1.18 6.33 -11.16
CA PHE A 33 2.56 5.92 -10.94
C PHE A 33 3.34 5.80 -12.25
N ARG A 34 4.54 6.41 -12.28
CA ARG A 34 5.43 6.43 -13.46
C ARG A 34 6.38 5.23 -13.57
N LYS A 35 6.22 4.25 -12.68
CA LYS A 35 6.97 2.99 -12.63
C LYS A 35 5.97 1.87 -12.33
N PRO A 36 6.11 0.66 -12.90
CA PRO A 36 5.24 -0.46 -12.53
C PRO A 36 5.37 -0.76 -11.04
N LEU A 37 4.26 -0.96 -10.34
CA LEU A 37 4.30 -1.18 -8.89
C LEU A 37 4.96 -2.54 -8.53
N LYS A 38 5.04 -3.48 -9.47
CA LYS A 38 5.82 -4.71 -9.28
C LYS A 38 7.30 -4.42 -9.02
N ASP A 39 7.83 -3.31 -9.53
CA ASP A 39 9.24 -2.96 -9.46
C ASP A 39 9.56 -1.97 -8.32
N PHE A 40 8.59 -1.64 -7.47
CA PHE A 40 8.81 -0.80 -6.29
C PHE A 40 9.60 -1.58 -5.23
N ALA A 41 10.46 -0.89 -4.48
CA ALA A 41 11.23 -1.48 -3.39
C ALA A 41 10.30 -2.20 -2.39
N ARG A 42 10.71 -3.39 -1.95
CA ARG A 42 9.95 -4.21 -0.99
C ARG A 42 10.33 -3.95 0.47
N THR A 43 11.33 -3.10 0.68
CA THR A 43 11.79 -2.65 2.01
C THR A 43 11.94 -1.14 2.00
N GLY A 44 11.73 -0.52 3.16
CA GLY A 44 11.80 0.93 3.31
C GLY A 44 11.31 1.40 4.67
N TYR A 45 11.22 2.71 4.84
CA TYR A 45 10.66 3.33 6.05
C TYR A 45 9.13 3.28 6.06
N ILE A 46 8.55 3.19 7.26
CA ILE A 46 7.11 3.34 7.49
C ILE A 46 6.88 4.77 7.99
N GLY A 47 5.86 5.44 7.47
CA GLY A 47 5.55 6.82 7.83
C GLY A 47 4.05 7.11 7.90
N PHE A 48 3.70 8.12 8.68
CA PHE A 48 2.36 8.71 8.74
C PHE A 48 2.35 10.01 7.94
N GLN A 49 1.40 10.13 7.02
CA GLN A 49 1.26 11.35 6.22
C GLN A 49 0.40 12.37 6.97
N ASP A 50 0.90 13.59 7.07
CA ASP A 50 0.11 14.77 7.43
C ASP A 50 -0.21 15.56 6.15
N HIS A 51 -1.49 15.83 5.92
CA HIS A 51 -1.99 16.59 4.79
C HIS A 51 -2.76 17.84 5.25
N GLY A 52 -2.35 18.43 6.37
CA GLY A 52 -2.86 19.71 6.90
C GLY A 52 -4.17 19.61 7.67
N ARG A 53 -4.60 18.40 8.06
CA ARG A 53 -5.80 18.17 8.87
C ARG A 53 -5.43 17.30 10.08
N PRO A 54 -5.93 17.63 11.29
CA PRO A 54 -5.59 16.86 12.49
C PRO A 54 -6.04 15.40 12.39
N VAL A 55 -5.11 14.49 12.65
CA VAL A 55 -5.35 13.05 12.83
C VAL A 55 -4.51 12.58 14.01
N TRP A 56 -5.07 11.71 14.85
CA TRP A 56 -4.40 11.18 16.04
C TRP A 56 -4.23 9.67 15.94
N TYR A 57 -3.02 9.19 16.24
CA TYR A 57 -2.66 7.78 16.25
C TYR A 57 -2.25 7.36 17.66
N ARG A 58 -2.60 6.13 18.04
CA ARG A 58 -2.12 5.48 19.26
C ARG A 58 -1.97 3.98 19.01
N ASN A 59 -1.15 3.32 19.83
CA ASN A 59 -0.92 1.87 19.77
C ASN A 59 -0.35 1.37 18.42
N VAL A 60 0.51 2.17 17.79
CA VAL A 60 1.25 1.75 16.59
C VAL A 60 2.29 0.69 16.97
N ARG A 61 2.20 -0.49 16.36
CA ARG A 61 3.12 -1.62 16.61
C ARG A 61 3.51 -2.24 15.29
N VAL A 62 4.73 -2.78 15.23
CA VAL A 62 5.26 -3.47 14.06
C VAL A 62 5.71 -4.87 14.48
N LYS A 63 5.26 -5.89 13.75
CA LYS A 63 5.76 -7.26 13.85
C LYS A 63 6.43 -7.60 12.53
N ARG A 64 7.70 -8.00 12.57
CA ARG A 64 8.39 -8.54 11.40
C ARG A 64 7.79 -9.90 11.05
N LEU A 65 7.56 -10.13 9.77
CA LEU A 65 7.17 -11.43 9.23
C LEU A 65 8.41 -12.08 8.60
N ASP A 66 8.45 -13.42 8.65
CA ASP A 66 9.53 -14.23 8.09
C ASP A 66 9.37 -14.42 6.58
#